data_AF-A0A397I0J1-F1
#
_entry.id   AF-A0A397I0J1-F1
#
_cell.length_a   1.000
_cell.length_b   1.000
_cell.length_c   1.000
_cell.angle_alpha   90.00
_cell.angle_beta   90.00
_cell.angle_gamma   90.00
#
_symmetry.space_group_name_H-M   'P 1'
#
loop_
_entity.id
_entity.type
_entity.pdbx_description
1 polymer ?
#
loop_
_entity_poly.entity_id
_entity_poly.type
_entity_poly.pdbx_seq_one_letter_code
_entity_poly.pdbx_strand_id
1 'polypeptide(L)'
;MRVQTPSIIRDMCATFVKNFRDDNIEALPQHLYHDNTWKESNETLANVTEDIFDSLRDIWRNPAFDTEFVNAQREGTYVTDIVVPLIRASLRKLPTKKNSFLSIAERQSLASADRRGKGKQGKRPDVMFMEKHREKLYELMFVECSRIICTERKKDDDEMKLWREMNDGLYYVHRSCRPDKNEFRILEIPIRPSSGEDVLQFVEALLLLRNIMIVNISLLFHSSETRSERLKRQSSSSTISSPKYYDD
;
A
#
# COMPACT_ATOMS: atom_id res chain seq x y z
N MET A 1 8.94 39.18 17.36
CA MET A 1 10.02 39.46 16.38
C MET A 1 9.76 38.60 15.14
N ARG A 2 9.73 39.16 13.92
CA ARG A 2 9.67 38.36 12.68
C ARG A 2 11.06 38.33 12.06
N VAL A 3 11.71 37.17 12.10
CA VAL A 3 12.96 36.93 11.37
C VAL A 3 12.64 36.90 9.87
N GLN A 4 13.42 37.59 9.05
CA GLN A 4 13.24 37.54 7.59
C GLN A 4 13.75 36.22 7.02
N THR A 5 12.96 35.59 6.16
CA THR A 5 13.38 34.40 5.41
C THR A 5 14.53 34.74 4.46
N PRO A 6 15.68 34.06 4.54
CA PRO A 6 16.81 34.27 3.62
C PRO A 6 16.39 34.12 2.14
N SER A 7 16.98 34.90 1.25
CA SER A 7 16.70 34.86 -0.19
C SER A 7 16.89 33.46 -0.78
N ILE A 8 17.99 32.80 -0.44
CA ILE A 8 18.32 31.43 -0.89
C ILE A 8 17.18 30.43 -0.63
N ILE A 9 16.45 30.54 0.48
CA ILE A 9 15.31 29.67 0.77
C ILE A 9 14.14 29.93 -0.19
N ARG A 10 13.92 31.20 -0.58
CA ARG A 10 12.89 31.56 -1.57
C ARG A 10 13.24 30.99 -2.95
N ASP A 11 14.50 31.05 -3.33
CA ASP A 11 15.00 30.52 -4.60
C ASP A 11 14.94 28.98 -4.63
N MET A 12 15.27 28.32 -3.52
CA MET A 12 15.07 26.87 -3.33
C MET A 12 13.58 26.49 -3.45
N CYS A 13 12.67 27.22 -2.79
CA CYS A 13 11.23 26.97 -2.90
C CYS A 13 10.70 27.15 -4.34
N ALA A 14 11.14 28.21 -5.05
CA ALA A 14 10.76 28.44 -6.44
C ALA A 14 11.26 27.31 -7.36
N THR A 15 12.50 26.85 -7.13
CA THR A 15 13.11 25.73 -7.87
C THR A 15 12.35 24.42 -7.61
N PHE A 16 12.02 24.13 -6.34
CA PHE A 16 11.23 22.96 -5.96
C PHE A 16 9.86 22.93 -6.66
N VAL A 17 9.11 24.05 -6.63
CA VAL A 17 7.78 24.14 -7.27
C VAL A 17 7.85 23.99 -8.79
N LYS A 18 8.94 24.43 -9.42
CA LYS A 18 9.18 24.22 -10.85
C LYS A 18 9.40 22.73 -11.17
N ASN A 19 10.28 22.08 -10.42
CA ASN A 19 10.67 20.68 -10.66
C ASN A 19 9.56 19.68 -10.33
N PHE A 20 8.76 19.93 -9.28
CA PHE A 20 7.64 19.07 -8.86
C PHE A 20 6.54 18.87 -9.92
N ARG A 21 6.53 19.67 -10.99
CA ARG A 21 5.56 19.53 -12.08
C ARG A 21 5.94 18.43 -13.08
N ASP A 22 7.20 18.00 -13.09
CA ASP A 22 7.81 17.27 -14.22
C ASP A 22 8.05 15.77 -13.95
N ASP A 23 7.29 15.14 -13.04
CA ASP A 23 7.36 13.68 -12.88
C ASP A 23 6.66 12.96 -14.05
N ASN A 24 7.40 12.78 -15.15
CA ASN A 24 7.15 11.73 -16.14
C ASN A 24 7.45 10.36 -15.51
N ILE A 25 6.52 9.87 -14.67
CA ILE A 25 6.57 8.47 -14.23
C ILE A 25 6.12 7.61 -15.41
N GLU A 26 7.06 6.87 -16.00
CA GLU A 26 6.76 5.93 -17.08
C GLU A 26 5.75 4.89 -16.58
N ALA A 27 4.71 4.66 -17.38
CA ALA A 27 3.71 3.66 -17.07
C ALA A 27 4.31 2.26 -17.24
N LEU A 28 4.03 1.34 -16.30
CA LEU A 28 4.29 -0.10 -16.47
C LEU A 28 3.85 -0.60 -17.87
N PRO A 29 4.79 -0.90 -18.79
CA PRO A 29 4.44 -1.37 -20.14
C PRO A 29 4.30 -2.88 -20.22
N GLN A 30 4.77 -3.59 -19.19
CA GLN A 30 4.97 -5.04 -19.18
C GLN A 30 3.98 -5.73 -18.25
N HIS A 31 3.45 -6.86 -18.71
CA HIS A 31 2.59 -7.74 -17.92
C HIS A 31 3.47 -8.65 -17.06
N LEU A 32 3.43 -8.45 -15.74
CA LEU A 32 4.31 -9.12 -14.77
C LEU A 32 3.54 -10.15 -13.95
N TYR A 33 4.27 -11.14 -13.42
CA TYR A 33 3.73 -12.22 -12.60
C TYR A 33 4.62 -12.48 -11.38
N HIS A 34 4.07 -13.18 -10.39
CA HIS A 34 4.80 -13.69 -9.24
C HIS A 34 5.52 -14.99 -9.63
N ASP A 35 6.84 -14.93 -9.79
CA ASP A 35 7.69 -16.05 -10.23
C ASP A 35 8.97 -16.17 -9.39
N ASN A 36 8.97 -15.56 -8.20
CA ASN A 36 10.09 -15.49 -7.27
C ASN A 36 11.36 -14.81 -7.82
N THR A 37 11.23 -13.95 -8.84
CA THR A 37 12.32 -13.09 -9.34
C THR A 37 12.11 -11.61 -8.99
N TRP A 38 13.22 -10.88 -8.87
CA TRP A 38 13.22 -9.41 -8.73
C TRP A 38 12.80 -8.74 -10.05
N LYS A 39 11.89 -7.77 -9.97
CA LYS A 39 11.34 -7.04 -11.13
C LYS A 39 12.10 -5.76 -11.48
N GLU A 40 13.11 -5.43 -10.72
CA GLU A 40 13.96 -4.25 -10.89
C GLU A 40 15.44 -4.65 -10.89
N SER A 41 16.30 -3.80 -11.45
CA SER A 41 17.74 -4.03 -11.47
C SER A 41 18.35 -3.89 -10.08
N ASN A 42 19.53 -4.50 -9.88
CA ASN A 42 20.32 -4.34 -8.65
C ASN A 42 20.61 -2.86 -8.32
N GLU A 43 20.78 -2.01 -9.34
CA GLU A 43 20.96 -0.56 -9.17
C GLU A 43 19.70 0.11 -8.60
N THR A 44 18.51 -0.22 -9.12
CA THR A 44 17.24 0.31 -8.59
C THR A 44 16.99 -0.20 -7.17
N LEU A 45 17.25 -1.49 -6.90
CA LEU A 45 17.12 -2.06 -5.55
C LEU A 45 18.09 -1.38 -4.57
N ALA A 46 19.35 -1.15 -4.96
CA ALA A 46 20.32 -0.43 -4.13
C ALA A 46 19.87 1.02 -3.84
N ASN A 47 19.37 1.74 -4.85
CA ASN A 47 18.83 3.09 -4.66
C ASN A 47 17.63 3.13 -3.69
N VAL A 48 16.77 2.10 -3.71
CA VAL A 48 15.66 1.97 -2.74
C VAL A 48 16.17 1.62 -1.35
N THR A 49 17.20 0.77 -1.24
CA THR A 49 17.86 0.46 0.03
C THR A 49 18.48 1.70 0.68
N GLU A 50 19.11 2.60 -0.08
CA GLU A 50 19.59 3.88 0.44
C GLU A 50 18.43 4.78 0.93
N ASP A 51 17.33 4.88 0.17
CA ASP A 51 16.12 5.60 0.62
C ASP A 51 15.54 5.02 1.94
N ILE A 52 15.64 3.69 2.14
CA ILE A 52 15.27 3.00 3.39
C ILE A 52 16.28 3.30 4.51
N PHE A 53 17.58 3.27 4.23
CA PHE A 53 18.64 3.56 5.21
C PHE A 53 18.61 5.01 5.70
N ASP A 54 18.34 5.99 4.84
CA ASP A 54 18.14 7.38 5.26
C ASP A 54 16.92 7.49 6.20
N SER A 55 15.83 6.77 5.90
CA SER A 55 14.64 6.72 6.77
C SER A 55 14.93 6.05 8.12
N LEU A 56 15.63 4.91 8.14
CA LEU A 56 16.06 4.24 9.37
C LEU A 56 17.02 5.12 10.20
N ARG A 57 17.91 5.87 9.55
CA ARG A 57 18.85 6.78 10.21
C ARG A 57 18.11 7.90 10.97
N ASP A 58 17.05 8.45 10.40
CA ASP A 58 16.22 9.46 11.07
C ASP A 58 15.40 8.85 12.21
N ILE A 59 14.87 7.63 12.03
CA ILE A 59 14.15 6.88 13.07
C ILE A 59 15.06 6.57 14.27
N TRP A 60 16.25 5.99 14.04
CA TRP A 60 17.21 5.63 15.10
C TRP A 60 17.85 6.85 15.78
N ARG A 61 17.74 8.04 15.19
CA ARG A 61 18.15 9.31 15.82
C ARG A 61 17.07 9.95 16.68
N ASN A 62 15.83 9.44 16.65
CA ASN A 62 14.73 9.97 17.43
C ASN A 62 14.67 9.30 18.83
N PRO A 63 14.96 10.03 19.93
CA PRO A 63 14.96 9.45 21.27
C PRO A 63 13.60 8.88 21.71
N ALA A 64 12.49 9.23 21.04
CA ALA A 64 11.18 8.66 21.30
C ALA A 64 11.16 7.11 21.24
N PHE A 65 12.07 6.51 20.47
CA PHE A 65 12.18 5.07 20.27
C PHE A 65 13.34 4.41 21.02
N ASP A 66 14.04 5.16 21.88
CA ASP A 66 15.00 4.58 22.82
C ASP A 66 14.30 3.80 23.94
N THR A 67 15.02 2.87 24.56
CA THR A 67 14.54 2.02 25.68
C THR A 67 13.97 2.79 26.87
N GLU A 68 14.35 4.06 27.04
CA GLU A 68 13.80 4.95 28.06
C GLU A 68 12.37 5.42 27.71
N PHE A 69 12.11 5.75 26.44
CA PHE A 69 10.87 6.41 26.01
C PHE A 69 9.92 5.52 25.19
N VAL A 70 10.39 4.38 24.70
CA VAL A 70 9.60 3.43 23.88
C VAL A 70 8.31 2.98 24.56
N ASN A 71 8.33 2.81 25.89
CA ASN A 71 7.16 2.43 26.69
C ASN A 71 6.08 3.54 26.77
N ALA A 72 6.44 4.80 26.49
CA ALA A 72 5.50 5.91 26.45
C ALA A 72 4.84 6.08 25.07
N GLN A 73 5.36 5.41 24.03
CA GLN A 73 4.86 5.57 22.67
C GLN A 73 3.54 4.84 22.45
N ARG A 74 2.66 5.49 21.68
CA ARG A 74 1.39 4.91 21.24
C ARG A 74 1.57 4.21 19.90
N GLU A 75 0.68 3.27 19.64
CA GLU A 75 0.53 2.55 18.36
C GLU A 75 0.50 3.52 17.17
N GLY A 76 -0.31 4.60 17.27
CA GLY A 76 -0.36 5.64 16.24
C GLY A 76 0.99 6.33 16.00
N THR A 77 1.79 6.59 17.03
CA THR A 77 3.13 7.19 16.90
C THR A 77 4.09 6.24 16.18
N TYR A 78 4.06 4.95 16.52
CA TYR A 78 4.83 3.93 15.81
C TYR A 78 4.45 3.84 14.33
N VAL A 79 3.15 3.89 14.04
CA VAL A 79 2.64 3.90 12.66
C VAL A 79 3.13 5.14 11.92
N THR A 80 2.95 6.35 12.47
CA THR A 80 3.26 7.61 11.76
C THR A 80 4.74 7.85 11.57
N ASP A 81 5.57 7.43 12.53
CA ASP A 81 6.96 7.87 12.62
C ASP A 81 7.96 6.75 12.23
N ILE A 82 7.53 5.48 12.24
CA ILE A 82 8.36 4.33 11.83
C ILE A 82 7.78 3.64 10.59
N VAL A 83 6.58 3.06 10.71
CA VAL A 83 6.00 2.19 9.67
C VAL A 83 5.78 2.96 8.36
N VAL A 84 5.16 4.14 8.46
CA VAL A 84 4.78 4.95 7.30
C VAL A 84 5.98 5.53 6.55
N PRO A 85 7.03 6.09 7.20
CA PRO A 85 8.27 6.46 6.52
C PRO A 85 8.94 5.30 5.79
N LEU A 86 9.05 4.12 6.42
CA LEU A 86 9.71 2.96 5.82
C LEU A 86 8.95 2.41 4.62
N ILE A 87 7.61 2.30 4.70
CA ILE A 87 6.79 1.94 3.53
C ILE A 87 6.91 3.02 2.44
N ARG A 88 6.95 4.31 2.78
CA ARG A 88 7.14 5.39 1.78
C ARG A 88 8.48 5.29 1.06
N ALA A 89 9.57 5.00 1.77
CA ALA A 89 10.88 4.77 1.16
C ALA A 89 10.85 3.56 0.21
N SER A 90 10.36 2.42 0.69
CA SER A 90 10.26 1.17 -0.06
C SER A 90 9.43 1.31 -1.35
N LEU A 91 8.34 2.08 -1.30
CA LEU A 91 7.41 2.28 -2.42
C LEU A 91 7.67 3.59 -3.20
N ARG A 92 8.78 4.30 -2.94
CA ARG A 92 9.14 5.55 -3.63
C ARG A 92 9.48 5.28 -5.10
N LYS A 93 9.03 6.16 -6.01
CA LYS A 93 9.24 6.01 -7.47
C LYS A 93 8.76 4.65 -8.02
N LEU A 94 7.72 4.04 -7.43
CA LEU A 94 7.04 2.93 -8.12
C LEU A 94 6.54 3.40 -9.50
N PRO A 95 6.47 2.51 -10.50
CA PRO A 95 6.00 2.82 -11.85
C PRO A 95 4.45 2.92 -11.91
N THR A 96 3.89 3.68 -10.98
CA THR A 96 2.48 4.05 -10.89
C THR A 96 2.26 5.37 -11.63
N LYS A 97 1.11 5.52 -12.29
CA LYS A 97 0.65 6.87 -12.66
C LYS A 97 0.43 7.66 -11.35
N LYS A 98 0.30 9.00 -11.39
CA LYS A 98 0.08 9.88 -10.20
C LYS A 98 -1.30 9.68 -9.51
N ASN A 99 -1.58 8.43 -9.20
CA ASN A 99 -2.84 7.77 -8.90
C ASN A 99 -2.69 6.80 -7.70
N SER A 100 -1.45 6.40 -7.38
CA SER A 100 -1.08 5.70 -6.16
C SER A 100 -0.99 6.64 -4.97
N PHE A 101 -1.42 6.21 -3.79
CA PHE A 101 -1.09 6.88 -2.54
C PHE A 101 -1.15 5.95 -1.32
N LEU A 102 -0.36 6.32 -0.30
CA LEU A 102 -0.38 5.69 1.02
C LEU A 102 -1.27 6.52 1.97
N SER A 103 -2.21 5.86 2.63
CA SER A 103 -3.21 6.45 3.53
C SER A 103 -3.06 5.88 4.93
N ILE A 104 -3.11 6.75 5.95
CA ILE A 104 -3.00 6.42 7.39
C ILE A 104 -4.31 6.64 8.16
N ALA A 105 -5.43 6.78 7.44
CA ALA A 105 -6.73 7.10 8.02
C ALA A 105 -7.50 5.84 8.44
N GLU A 106 -8.33 5.97 9.48
CA GLU A 106 -9.36 4.99 9.91
C GLU A 106 -10.46 4.71 8.86
N ARG A 107 -10.18 4.89 7.58
CA ARG A 107 -11.09 4.56 6.50
C ARG A 107 -11.32 3.04 6.50
N GLN A 108 -12.60 2.68 6.53
CA GLN A 108 -13.01 1.30 6.36
C GLN A 108 -12.63 0.78 4.97
N SER A 109 -11.97 -0.38 4.94
CA SER A 109 -11.71 -1.11 3.69
C SER A 109 -13.03 -1.53 3.05
N LEU A 110 -13.20 -1.15 1.79
CA LEU A 110 -14.31 -1.60 0.96
C LEU A 110 -14.16 -3.08 0.61
N ALA A 111 -12.92 -3.57 0.42
CA ALA A 111 -12.63 -4.97 0.14
C ALA A 111 -12.97 -5.92 1.29
N SER A 112 -12.73 -5.50 2.53
CA SER A 112 -13.12 -6.25 3.73
C SER A 112 -14.63 -6.17 3.99
N ALA A 113 -15.26 -5.02 3.69
CA ALA A 113 -16.71 -4.86 3.81
C ALA A 113 -17.51 -5.75 2.84
N ASP A 114 -17.15 -5.79 1.54
CA ASP A 114 -17.84 -6.61 0.52
C ASP A 114 -17.82 -8.10 0.90
N ARG A 115 -16.66 -8.61 1.34
CA ARG A 115 -16.51 -10.00 1.83
C ARG A 115 -17.33 -10.32 3.06
N ARG A 116 -17.41 -9.41 4.04
CA ARG A 116 -18.16 -9.63 5.28
C ARG A 116 -19.68 -9.66 5.02
N GLY A 117 -20.12 -9.06 3.91
CA GLY A 117 -21.50 -9.05 3.43
C GLY A 117 -22.30 -7.83 3.89
N LYS A 118 -23.43 -7.59 3.21
CA LYS A 118 -24.30 -6.43 3.45
C LYS A 118 -24.62 -6.24 4.93
N GLY A 119 -24.48 -5.00 5.42
CA GLY A 119 -24.78 -4.62 6.80
C GLY A 119 -23.65 -4.85 7.80
N LYS A 120 -22.54 -5.51 7.42
CA LYS A 120 -21.37 -5.65 8.28
C LYS A 120 -20.32 -4.58 7.98
N GLN A 121 -19.70 -4.07 9.04
CA GLN A 121 -18.56 -3.16 8.94
C GLN A 121 -17.30 -3.92 8.50
N GLY A 122 -16.64 -3.44 7.44
CA GLY A 122 -15.28 -3.82 7.04
C GLY A 122 -14.22 -3.43 8.09
N LYS A 123 -13.03 -4.01 7.99
CA LYS A 123 -11.86 -3.61 8.80
C LYS A 123 -11.44 -2.15 8.54
N ARG A 124 -10.69 -1.58 9.48
CA ARG A 124 -10.01 -0.28 9.39
C ARG A 124 -8.52 -0.53 9.69
N PRO A 125 -7.69 -0.85 8.68
CA PRO A 125 -6.26 -1.02 8.87
C PRO A 125 -5.57 0.31 9.15
N ASP A 126 -4.42 0.29 9.82
CA ASP A 126 -3.65 1.48 10.18
C ASP A 126 -3.02 2.16 8.96
N VAL A 127 -2.59 1.36 7.97
CA VAL A 127 -2.05 1.87 6.70
C VAL A 127 -2.68 1.13 5.51
N MET A 128 -3.01 1.88 4.47
CA MET A 128 -3.44 1.35 3.17
C MET A 128 -2.65 1.95 2.02
N PHE A 129 -2.16 1.11 1.10
CA PHE A 129 -1.76 1.57 -0.23
C PHE A 129 -2.91 1.39 -1.21
N MET A 130 -3.24 2.44 -1.95
CA MET A 130 -4.32 2.43 -2.94
C MET A 130 -3.85 2.94 -4.29
N GLU A 131 -4.41 2.39 -5.37
CA GLU A 131 -4.13 2.77 -6.77
C GLU A 131 -5.44 3.14 -7.50
N LYS A 132 -5.49 4.31 -8.13
CA LYS A 132 -6.64 4.69 -8.98
C LYS A 132 -6.46 4.17 -10.42
N HIS A 133 -7.32 3.23 -10.81
CA HIS A 133 -7.38 2.68 -12.16
C HIS A 133 -8.82 2.71 -12.72
N ARG A 134 -9.03 3.20 -13.95
CA ARG A 134 -10.34 3.31 -14.62
C ARG A 134 -11.46 3.89 -13.71
N GLU A 135 -11.20 5.06 -13.12
CA GLU A 135 -12.10 5.74 -12.16
C GLU A 135 -12.49 4.96 -10.90
N LYS A 136 -11.88 3.81 -10.64
CA LYS A 136 -12.03 3.03 -9.41
C LYS A 136 -10.74 3.10 -8.59
N LEU A 137 -10.91 3.07 -7.27
CA LEU A 137 -9.80 3.07 -6.33
C LEU A 137 -9.63 1.65 -5.79
N TYR A 138 -8.48 1.04 -6.06
CA TYR A 138 -8.17 -0.32 -5.66
C TYR A 138 -7.31 -0.32 -4.40
N GLU A 139 -7.71 -1.14 -3.44
CA GLU A 139 -7.03 -1.37 -2.17
C GLU A 139 -5.98 -2.48 -2.39
N LEU A 140 -4.69 -2.13 -2.51
CA LEU A 140 -3.62 -3.06 -2.92
C LEU A 140 -2.79 -3.61 -1.76
N MET A 141 -2.68 -2.87 -0.65
CA MET A 141 -1.97 -3.29 0.56
C MET A 141 -2.75 -2.79 1.78
N PHE A 142 -2.87 -3.65 2.79
CA PHE A 142 -3.30 -3.31 4.15
C PHE A 142 -2.18 -3.66 5.12
N VAL A 143 -1.99 -2.81 6.12
CA VAL A 143 -1.11 -3.05 7.25
C VAL A 143 -1.91 -2.71 8.51
N GLU A 144 -2.18 -3.70 9.35
CA GLU A 144 -2.46 -3.48 10.78
C GLU A 144 -1.12 -3.55 11.52
N CYS A 145 -0.95 -2.72 12.54
CA CYS A 145 0.26 -2.62 13.33
C CYS A 145 -0.02 -2.97 14.80
N SER A 146 1.03 -3.39 15.51
CA SER A 146 1.01 -3.47 16.97
C SER A 146 1.82 -2.34 17.57
N ARG A 147 1.80 -2.20 18.89
CA ARG A 147 2.76 -1.37 19.60
C ARG A 147 4.16 -1.99 19.49
N ILE A 148 5.18 -1.13 19.47
CA ILE A 148 6.61 -1.52 19.48
C ILE A 148 6.87 -2.58 20.56
N ILE A 149 6.35 -2.36 21.76
CA ILE A 149 6.35 -3.35 22.84
C ILE A 149 4.96 -3.95 22.93
N CYS A 150 4.86 -5.22 22.56
CA CYS A 150 3.69 -6.07 22.66
C CYS A 150 4.09 -7.44 23.25
N THR A 151 3.12 -8.19 23.78
CA THR A 151 3.36 -9.54 24.31
C THR A 151 3.55 -10.53 23.15
N GLU A 152 4.29 -11.62 23.36
CA GLU A 152 4.49 -12.66 22.33
C GLU A 152 3.15 -13.17 21.77
N ARG A 153 2.16 -13.44 22.63
CA ARG A 153 0.80 -13.78 22.18
C ARG A 153 0.16 -12.73 21.26
N LYS A 154 0.43 -11.43 21.49
CA LYS A 154 -0.07 -10.33 20.66
C LYS A 154 0.70 -10.26 19.34
N LYS A 155 1.99 -10.61 19.32
CA LYS A 155 2.76 -10.83 18.07
C LYS A 155 2.14 -11.97 17.27
N ASP A 156 1.93 -13.15 17.87
CA ASP A 156 1.32 -14.32 17.22
C ASP A 156 -0.08 -14.00 16.65
N ASP A 157 -0.93 -13.35 17.47
CA ASP A 157 -2.29 -12.96 17.08
C ASP A 157 -2.29 -11.91 15.94
N ASP A 158 -1.28 -11.05 15.85
CA ASP A 158 -1.16 -9.99 14.84
C ASP A 158 -0.44 -10.46 13.56
N GLU A 159 0.53 -11.38 13.64
CA GLU A 159 1.13 -12.03 12.46
C GLU A 159 0.04 -12.71 11.62
N MET A 160 -0.85 -13.46 12.30
CA MET A 160 -2.02 -14.10 11.69
C MET A 160 -3.08 -13.10 11.20
N LYS A 161 -3.06 -11.83 11.62
CA LYS A 161 -3.92 -10.76 11.09
C LYS A 161 -3.32 -10.17 9.83
N LEU A 162 -2.05 -9.75 9.86
CA LEU A 162 -1.35 -9.17 8.71
C LEU A 162 -1.47 -10.07 7.47
N TRP A 163 -1.26 -11.38 7.65
CA TRP A 163 -1.49 -12.37 6.59
C TRP A 163 -2.93 -12.35 6.05
N ARG A 164 -3.94 -12.32 6.92
CA ARG A 164 -5.36 -12.22 6.52
C ARG A 164 -5.68 -10.88 5.87
N GLU A 165 -5.05 -9.77 6.29
CA GLU A 165 -5.27 -8.44 5.74
C GLU A 165 -4.66 -8.24 4.35
N MET A 166 -3.46 -8.77 4.10
CA MET A 166 -2.89 -8.75 2.75
C MET A 166 -3.73 -9.58 1.77
N ASN A 167 -4.19 -10.77 2.21
CA ASN A 167 -5.23 -11.53 1.51
C ASN A 167 -6.59 -10.77 1.43
N ASP A 168 -6.86 -9.84 2.35
CA ASP A 168 -8.05 -8.99 2.30
C ASP A 168 -7.99 -7.92 1.20
N GLY A 169 -6.89 -7.17 1.07
CA GLY A 169 -6.70 -6.20 0.00
C GLY A 169 -6.70 -6.85 -1.39
N LEU A 170 -5.93 -7.93 -1.55
CA LEU A 170 -5.85 -8.69 -2.80
C LEU A 170 -7.18 -9.28 -3.30
N TYR A 171 -8.25 -9.33 -2.49
CA TYR A 171 -9.55 -9.88 -2.92
C TYR A 171 -10.12 -9.23 -4.20
N TYR A 172 -10.00 -7.91 -4.34
CA TYR A 172 -10.48 -7.22 -5.54
C TYR A 172 -9.58 -7.48 -6.77
N VAL A 173 -8.28 -7.71 -6.54
CA VAL A 173 -7.33 -8.14 -7.57
C VAL A 173 -7.61 -9.60 -7.97
N HIS A 174 -7.82 -10.53 -7.03
CA HIS A 174 -8.20 -11.92 -7.32
C HIS A 174 -9.53 -12.02 -8.07
N ARG A 175 -10.52 -11.18 -7.76
CA ARG A 175 -11.80 -11.10 -8.47
C ARG A 175 -11.67 -10.63 -9.92
N SER A 176 -10.56 -9.98 -10.28
CA SER A 176 -10.28 -9.45 -11.62
C SER A 176 -9.20 -10.23 -12.39
N CYS A 177 -8.18 -10.79 -11.71
CA CYS A 177 -6.96 -11.32 -12.33
C CYS A 177 -6.42 -12.64 -11.77
N ARG A 178 -6.96 -13.18 -10.66
CA ARG A 178 -6.50 -14.45 -10.04
C ARG A 178 -4.95 -14.64 -9.93
N PRO A 179 -4.17 -13.73 -9.32
CA PRO A 179 -2.78 -14.03 -8.97
C PRO A 179 -2.68 -15.17 -7.95
N ASP A 180 -1.52 -15.82 -7.90
CA ASP A 180 -1.20 -16.85 -6.90
C ASP A 180 -1.03 -16.26 -5.49
N LYS A 181 -1.21 -17.13 -4.49
CA LYS A 181 -1.21 -16.79 -3.06
C LYS A 181 0.20 -16.81 -2.49
N ASN A 182 0.89 -15.68 -2.51
CA ASN A 182 2.14 -15.53 -1.77
C ASN A 182 1.88 -14.84 -0.42
N GLU A 183 2.27 -15.51 0.66
CA GLU A 183 2.20 -14.98 2.02
C GLU A 183 3.28 -13.92 2.20
N PHE A 184 2.90 -12.73 2.64
CA PHE A 184 3.85 -11.70 3.03
C PHE A 184 3.77 -11.42 4.51
N ARG A 185 4.95 -11.40 5.13
CA ARG A 185 5.15 -11.16 6.56
C ARG A 185 6.25 -10.13 6.69
N ILE A 186 5.97 -9.02 7.37
CA ILE A 186 6.99 -8.08 7.84
C ILE A 186 7.10 -8.38 9.33
N LEU A 187 8.11 -9.17 9.71
CA LEU A 187 8.10 -9.89 10.99
C LEU A 187 8.49 -9.01 12.19
N GLU A 188 9.45 -8.09 12.04
CA GLU A 188 9.79 -7.10 13.07
C GLU A 188 10.48 -5.89 12.42
N ILE A 189 10.31 -4.69 12.96
CA ILE A 189 11.06 -3.50 12.52
C ILE A 189 12.23 -3.30 13.50
N PRO A 190 13.50 -3.26 13.04
CA PRO A 190 14.63 -2.94 13.91
C PRO A 190 14.55 -1.46 14.32
N ILE A 191 14.06 -1.21 15.54
CA ILE A 191 13.96 0.13 16.14
C ILE A 191 15.30 0.69 16.62
N ARG A 192 16.37 -0.12 16.55
CA ARG A 192 17.74 0.23 16.95
C ARG A 192 18.76 -0.42 16.01
N PRO A 193 20.02 0.03 16.01
CA PRO A 193 21.13 -0.68 15.38
C PRO A 193 21.26 -2.09 15.96
N SER A 194 20.75 -3.06 15.22
CA SER A 194 20.84 -4.50 15.47
C SER A 194 22.10 -5.07 14.78
N SER A 195 22.22 -6.39 14.65
CA SER A 195 23.27 -6.94 13.80
C SER A 195 23.02 -6.58 12.33
N GLY A 196 24.07 -6.59 11.49
CA GLY A 196 23.93 -6.36 10.06
C GLY A 196 23.01 -7.37 9.37
N GLU A 197 22.89 -8.57 9.94
CA GLU A 197 22.00 -9.65 9.49
C GLU A 197 20.52 -9.28 9.75
N ASP A 198 20.19 -8.79 10.95
CA ASP A 198 18.83 -8.35 11.28
C ASP A 198 18.38 -7.17 10.39
N VAL A 199 19.30 -6.24 10.09
CA VAL A 199 19.05 -5.11 9.19
C VAL A 199 18.86 -5.61 7.75
N LEU A 200 19.65 -6.60 7.30
CA LEU A 200 19.52 -7.21 5.98
C LEU A 200 18.14 -7.86 5.83
N GLN A 201 17.74 -8.75 6.74
CA GLN A 201 16.44 -9.44 6.70
C GLN A 201 15.26 -8.44 6.69
N PHE A 202 15.37 -7.34 7.42
CA PHE A 202 14.37 -6.29 7.40
C PHE A 202 14.29 -5.54 6.06
N VAL A 203 15.45 -5.16 5.49
CA VAL A 203 15.51 -4.53 4.16
C VAL A 203 15.00 -5.49 3.08
N GLU A 204 15.34 -6.76 3.15
CA GLU A 204 14.82 -7.79 2.24
C GLU A 204 13.30 -7.87 2.31
N ALA A 205 12.68 -7.87 3.49
CA ALA A 205 11.22 -7.85 3.63
C ALA A 205 10.58 -6.61 2.96
N LEU A 206 11.21 -5.43 3.09
CA LEU A 206 10.76 -4.19 2.45
C LEU A 206 10.96 -4.17 0.93
N LEU A 207 12.06 -4.71 0.42
CA LEU A 207 12.30 -4.87 -1.02
C LEU A 207 11.35 -5.91 -1.62
N LEU A 208 11.15 -7.04 -0.94
CA LEU A 208 10.18 -8.06 -1.33
C LEU A 208 8.77 -7.45 -1.40
N LEU A 209 8.38 -6.61 -0.43
CA LEU A 209 7.09 -5.88 -0.43
C LEU A 209 6.96 -5.01 -1.70
N ARG A 210 7.99 -4.24 -2.03
CA ARG A 210 8.04 -3.43 -3.26
C ARG A 210 7.87 -4.32 -4.51
N ASN A 211 8.54 -5.47 -4.55
CA ASN A 211 8.47 -6.42 -5.65
C ASN A 211 7.03 -6.94 -5.88
N ILE A 212 6.28 -7.26 -4.81
CA ILE A 212 4.84 -7.60 -4.96
C ILE A 212 4.09 -6.44 -5.59
N MET A 213 4.33 -5.22 -5.09
CA MET A 213 3.51 -4.08 -5.44
C MET A 213 3.66 -3.76 -6.93
N ILE A 214 4.87 -3.85 -7.47
CA ILE A 214 5.15 -3.74 -8.92
C ILE A 214 4.33 -4.76 -9.72
N VAL A 215 4.33 -6.03 -9.30
CA VAL A 215 3.54 -7.09 -9.96
C VAL A 215 2.03 -6.84 -9.82
N ASN A 216 1.53 -6.54 -8.62
CA ASN A 216 0.11 -6.32 -8.35
C ASN A 216 -0.43 -5.09 -9.10
N ILE A 217 0.36 -4.01 -9.21
CA ILE A 217 0.04 -2.84 -10.03
C ILE A 217 0.02 -3.26 -11.50
N SER A 218 1.03 -3.99 -12.00
CA SER A 218 1.03 -4.48 -13.39
C SER A 218 -0.22 -5.31 -13.70
N LEU A 219 -0.56 -6.30 -12.87
CA LEU A 219 -1.75 -7.12 -13.01
C LEU A 219 -3.04 -6.30 -12.99
N LEU A 220 -3.15 -5.29 -12.12
CA LEU A 220 -4.29 -4.37 -12.11
C LEU A 220 -4.43 -3.62 -13.44
N PHE A 221 -3.33 -3.08 -13.98
CA PHE A 221 -3.36 -2.35 -15.25
C PHE A 221 -3.66 -3.24 -16.47
N HIS A 222 -3.26 -4.51 -16.43
CA HIS A 222 -3.56 -5.52 -17.45
C HIS A 222 -4.89 -6.25 -17.25
N SER A 223 -5.59 -6.00 -16.14
CA SER A 223 -6.91 -6.59 -15.87
C SER A 223 -7.90 -6.23 -16.99
N SER A 224 -8.55 -7.25 -17.55
CA SER A 224 -9.74 -7.00 -18.35
C SER A 224 -10.85 -6.52 -17.41
N GLU A 225 -11.73 -5.64 -17.88
CA GLU A 225 -12.98 -5.45 -17.15
C GLU A 225 -13.75 -6.76 -17.19
N THR A 226 -13.81 -7.47 -16.06
CA THR A 226 -14.93 -8.36 -15.77
C THR A 226 -16.19 -7.49 -15.76
N ARG A 227 -16.78 -7.35 -16.96
CA ARG A 227 -18.12 -6.80 -17.13
C ARG A 227 -18.99 -7.38 -16.04
N SER A 228 -19.74 -6.52 -15.36
CA SER A 228 -20.89 -6.99 -14.61
C SER A 228 -21.92 -7.49 -15.61
N GLU A 229 -21.76 -8.72 -16.09
CA GLU A 229 -22.78 -9.42 -16.89
C GLU A 229 -24.09 -9.54 -16.13
N ARG A 230 -24.00 -9.51 -14.78
CA ARG A 230 -25.14 -9.44 -13.87
C ARG A 230 -25.93 -8.12 -13.99
N LEU A 231 -25.27 -6.98 -14.29
CA LEU A 231 -25.95 -5.72 -14.58
C LEU A 231 -26.41 -5.61 -16.04
N LYS A 232 -25.64 -6.13 -17.02
CA LYS A 232 -26.06 -6.10 -18.43
C LYS A 232 -27.31 -6.94 -18.70
N ARG A 233 -27.51 -8.06 -17.99
CA ARG A 233 -28.74 -8.87 -18.11
C ARG A 233 -30.00 -8.21 -17.54
N GLN A 234 -29.87 -7.20 -16.67
CA GLN A 234 -31.03 -6.45 -16.16
C GLN A 234 -31.40 -5.27 -17.06
N SER A 235 -30.44 -4.65 -17.74
CA SER A 235 -30.71 -3.56 -18.70
C SER A 235 -31.05 -4.02 -20.12
N SER A 236 -30.93 -5.32 -20.44
CA SER A 236 -31.33 -5.88 -21.74
C SER A 236 -32.69 -6.60 -21.74
N SER A 237 -33.44 -6.56 -20.63
CA SER A 237 -34.78 -7.15 -20.54
C SER A 237 -35.87 -6.11 -20.85
N SER A 238 -35.83 -5.55 -22.06
CA SER A 238 -36.85 -4.63 -22.57
C SER A 238 -37.47 -5.19 -23.84
N THR A 239 -38.19 -6.31 -23.73
CA THR A 239 -39.02 -6.84 -24.81
C THR A 239 -40.47 -6.43 -24.56
N ILE A 240 -40.87 -5.33 -25.18
CA ILE A 240 -42.29 -4.98 -25.33
C ILE A 240 -42.91 -6.00 -26.29
N SER A 241 -44.04 -6.59 -25.91
CA SER A 241 -44.92 -7.30 -26.85
C SER A 241 -46.39 -7.18 -26.44
N SER A 242 -47.02 -6.07 -26.83
CA SER A 242 -48.43 -6.05 -27.27
C SER A 242 -48.46 -6.48 -28.75
N PRO A 243 -49.55 -6.98 -29.37
CA PRO A 243 -50.99 -6.77 -29.09
C PRO A 243 -51.73 -8.12 -28.85
N LYS A 244 -53.06 -8.35 -28.94
CA LYS A 244 -54.22 -7.67 -29.58
C LYS A 244 -55.51 -7.79 -28.74
N TYR A 245 -56.54 -7.07 -29.20
CA TYR A 245 -57.97 -7.25 -28.89
C TYR A 245 -58.49 -8.67 -29.14
N TYR A 246 -59.50 -9.07 -28.37
CA TYR A 246 -60.81 -9.52 -28.87
C TYR A 246 -61.91 -9.06 -27.91
N ASP A 247 -63.10 -8.79 -28.46
CA ASP A 247 -64.29 -8.34 -27.75
C ASP A 247 -65.11 -9.52 -27.19
N ASP A 248 -65.70 -9.34 -26.00
CA ASP A 248 -67.11 -9.61 -25.62
C ASP A 248 -67.31 -9.41 -24.10
#